data_AF-A0A1B0CSG5-F1
#
_entry.id   AF-A0A1B0CSG5-F1
#
_cell.length_a   1.000
_cell.length_b   1.000
_cell.length_c   1.000
_cell.angle_alpha   90.00
_cell.angle_beta   90.00
_cell.angle_gamma   90.00
#
_symmetry.space_group_name_H-M   'P 1'
#
loop_
_entity.id
_entity.type
_entity.pdbx_description
1 polymer ?
#
loop_
_entity_poly.entity_id
_entity_poly.type
_entity_poly.pdbx_seq_one_letter_code
_entity_poly.pdbx_strand_id
1 'polypeptide(L)'
;KNRFYSSFWANLYTSGPCELPFYTSFCVGSGMVRRELGIVVSSSPWFNLRLQQPQMSTPIDHPYIEHHFEDSFDGGSCLRITSVSPRVYRLFCVDFNSTNDILFSLALKRSNRDIDLDIVLFVVDAATESAAE
;
A
#
# COMPACT_ATOMS: atom_id res chain seq x y z
N LYS A 1 20.36 10.13 1.57
CA LYS A 1 19.90 8.73 1.82
C LYS A 1 20.75 8.13 2.93
N ASN A 2 20.13 7.56 3.96
CA ASN A 2 20.84 6.99 5.10
C ASN A 2 21.33 5.58 4.77
N ARG A 3 22.61 5.46 4.38
CA ARG A 3 23.26 4.20 3.95
C ARG A 3 23.09 3.05 4.95
N PHE A 4 22.99 3.37 6.24
CA PHE A 4 22.82 2.39 7.31
C PHE A 4 21.51 1.62 7.17
N TYR A 5 20.37 2.31 7.02
CA TYR A 5 19.08 1.63 6.90
C TYR A 5 18.96 0.82 5.60
N SER A 6 19.55 1.30 4.50
CA SER A 6 19.58 0.57 3.23
C SER A 6 20.34 -0.76 3.34
N SER A 7 21.39 -0.86 4.16
CA SER A 7 22.16 -2.10 4.32
C SER A 7 21.43 -3.17 5.14
N PHE A 8 20.52 -2.78 6.04
CA PHE A 8 19.70 -3.77 6.77
C PHE A 8 18.68 -4.44 5.88
N TRP A 9 18.05 -3.69 4.98
CA TRP A 9 16.93 -4.22 4.21
C TRP A 9 17.27 -5.45 3.38
N ALA A 10 18.46 -5.47 2.76
CA ALA A 10 18.92 -6.63 1.98
C ALA A 10 19.05 -7.91 2.82
N ASN A 11 19.09 -7.79 4.15
CA ASN A 11 19.26 -8.89 5.10
C ASN A 11 18.02 -9.09 5.99
N LEU A 12 16.96 -8.30 5.82
CA LEU A 12 15.73 -8.42 6.60
C LEU A 12 14.72 -9.27 5.84
N TYR A 13 14.18 -10.28 6.52
CA TYR A 13 13.08 -11.06 5.97
C TYR A 13 11.86 -10.15 5.80
N THR A 14 11.34 -10.06 4.59
CA THR A 14 10.12 -9.30 4.31
C THR A 14 8.94 -10.26 4.46
N SER A 15 8.22 -10.16 5.57
CA SER A 15 6.90 -10.79 5.68
C SER A 15 5.85 -9.76 5.29
N GLY A 16 4.91 -10.14 4.44
CA GLY A 16 3.74 -9.33 4.18
C GLY A 16 2.44 -10.11 4.41
N PRO A 17 1.30 -9.52 4.02
CA PRO A 17 0.00 -10.13 4.22
C PRO A 17 -0.11 -11.52 3.57
N CYS A 18 -0.65 -12.49 4.30
CA CYS A 18 -0.84 -13.88 3.83
C CYS A 18 -2.29 -14.40 3.98
N GLU A 19 -3.21 -13.55 4.46
CA GLU A 19 -4.61 -13.91 4.65
C GLU A 19 -5.55 -12.94 3.92
N LEU A 20 -6.64 -13.47 3.38
CA LEU A 20 -7.75 -12.71 2.80
C LEU A 20 -8.93 -12.66 3.78
N PRO A 21 -9.70 -11.54 3.85
CA PRO A 21 -9.56 -10.34 3.03
C PRO A 21 -8.40 -9.44 3.50
N PHE A 22 -7.65 -8.92 2.53
CA PHE A 22 -6.64 -7.89 2.77
C PHE A 22 -7.15 -6.52 2.36
N TYR A 23 -6.97 -5.53 3.22
CA TYR A 23 -7.43 -4.17 2.99
C TYR A 23 -6.47 -3.14 3.60
N THR A 24 -6.29 -2.02 2.91
CA THR A 24 -5.60 -0.84 3.41
C THR A 24 -6.00 0.42 2.62
N SER A 25 -6.15 1.54 3.33
CA SER A 25 -6.19 2.90 2.80
C SER A 25 -4.87 3.64 3.04
N PHE A 26 -3.84 2.95 3.55
CA PHE A 26 -2.56 3.51 3.98
C PHE A 26 -2.69 4.51 5.13
N CYS A 27 -3.66 4.30 6.02
CA CYS A 27 -3.79 5.09 7.23
C CYS A 27 -2.67 4.75 8.23
N VAL A 28 -1.85 5.74 8.60
CA VAL A 28 -0.74 5.57 9.56
C VAL A 28 -1.17 5.63 11.03
N GLY A 29 -2.48 5.67 11.31
CA GLY A 29 -3.02 5.78 12.67
C GLY A 29 -3.05 7.21 13.23
N SER A 30 -2.93 8.22 12.37
CA SER A 30 -3.09 9.63 12.73
C SER A 30 -3.50 10.48 11.52
N GLY A 31 -3.92 11.72 11.78
CA GLY A 31 -4.21 12.70 10.75
C GLY A 31 -4.76 14.01 11.30
N MET A 32 -4.78 15.06 10.47
CA MET A 32 -5.40 16.35 10.81
C MET A 32 -6.92 16.31 10.69
N VAL A 33 -7.43 15.44 9.82
CA VAL A 33 -8.85 15.20 9.53
C VAL A 33 -9.04 13.68 9.48
N ARG A 34 -10.20 13.18 9.90
CA ARG A 34 -10.59 11.78 9.73
C ARG A 34 -11.66 11.66 8.65
N ARG A 35 -11.47 10.73 7.73
CA ARG A 35 -12.41 10.42 6.65
C ARG A 35 -12.88 8.98 6.69
N GLU A 36 -14.10 8.76 6.20
CA GLU A 36 -14.68 7.46 5.91
C GLU A 36 -15.32 7.55 4.52
N LEU A 37 -14.94 6.66 3.61
CA LEU A 37 -15.36 6.66 2.20
C LEU A 37 -15.12 8.01 1.48
N GLY A 38 -14.06 8.72 1.85
CA GLY A 38 -13.70 10.05 1.36
C GLY A 38 -14.46 11.21 2.01
N ILE A 39 -15.40 10.93 2.90
CA ILE A 39 -16.23 11.94 3.58
C ILE A 39 -15.58 12.30 4.91
N VAL A 40 -15.47 13.60 5.21
CA VAL A 40 -14.97 14.07 6.51
C VAL A 40 -15.95 13.70 7.62
N VAL A 41 -15.51 12.84 8.54
CA VAL A 41 -16.27 12.43 9.74
C VAL A 41 -15.79 13.14 11.00
N SER A 42 -14.55 13.64 11.00
CA SER A 42 -14.02 14.51 12.06
C SER A 42 -13.03 15.50 11.46
N SER A 43 -13.17 16.78 11.81
CA SER A 43 -12.26 17.85 11.39
C SER A 43 -11.15 18.15 12.40
N SER A 44 -11.08 17.41 13.51
CA SER A 44 -10.07 17.60 14.55
C SER A 44 -8.87 16.67 14.34
N PRO A 45 -7.64 17.11 14.69
CA PRO A 45 -6.46 16.27 14.69
C PRO A 45 -6.63 15.07 15.62
N TRP A 46 -6.09 13.92 15.22
CA TRP A 46 -6.24 12.68 15.96
C TRP A 46 -5.01 11.78 15.83
N PHE A 47 -4.82 10.96 16.86
CA PHE A 47 -3.77 9.94 16.92
C PHE A 47 -4.34 8.71 17.63
N ASN A 48 -4.33 7.57 16.95
CA ASN A 48 -4.73 6.28 17.49
C ASN A 48 -4.14 5.15 16.62
N LEU A 49 -3.06 4.53 17.10
CA LEU A 49 -2.40 3.43 16.39
C LEU A 49 -3.26 2.16 16.26
N ARG A 50 -4.35 2.03 17.04
CA ARG A 50 -5.32 0.94 16.80
C ARG A 50 -6.06 1.08 15.47
N LEU A 51 -6.03 2.29 14.89
CA LEU A 51 -6.59 2.58 13.57
C LEU A 51 -5.51 2.59 12.48
N GLN A 52 -4.25 2.28 12.82
CA GLN A 52 -3.21 2.09 11.83
C GLN A 52 -3.54 0.86 10.99
N GLN A 53 -3.42 1.00 9.68
CA GLN A 53 -3.68 -0.06 8.72
C GLN A 53 -2.36 -0.59 8.15
N PRO A 54 -2.38 -1.75 7.47
CA PRO A 54 -1.19 -2.29 6.82
C PRO A 54 -0.50 -1.25 5.91
N GLN A 55 0.80 -1.10 6.11
CA GLN A 55 1.66 -0.23 5.29
C GLN A 55 2.41 -1.07 4.27
N MET A 56 2.98 -0.42 3.26
CA MET A 56 3.81 -1.07 2.23
C MET A 56 4.87 -1.96 2.89
N SER A 57 4.99 -3.21 2.43
CA SER A 57 5.97 -4.16 2.98
C SER A 57 7.35 -4.01 2.32
N THR A 58 7.42 -3.30 1.21
CA THR A 58 8.66 -2.98 0.50
C THR A 58 9.10 -1.55 0.83
N PRO A 59 10.41 -1.31 1.03
CA PRO A 59 10.91 0.02 1.30
C PRO A 59 10.87 0.79 0.00
N ILE A 60 9.98 1.76 -0.07
CA ILE A 60 9.93 2.66 -1.20
C ILE A 60 10.80 3.88 -0.86
N ASP A 61 12.10 3.73 -1.08
CA ASP A 61 13.05 4.85 -1.03
C ASP A 61 13.03 5.62 -2.37
N HIS A 62 11.82 6.08 -2.73
CA HIS A 62 11.55 6.81 -3.96
C HIS A 62 10.90 8.18 -3.66
N PRO A 63 11.43 9.29 -4.18
CA PRO A 63 10.85 10.64 -3.96
C PRO A 63 9.45 10.86 -4.56
N TYR A 64 8.86 9.82 -5.17
CA TYR A 64 7.60 9.90 -5.88
C TYR A 64 6.49 9.14 -5.17
N ILE A 65 6.78 8.53 -4.01
CA ILE A 65 5.78 7.82 -3.22
C ILE A 65 5.92 8.30 -1.79
N GLU A 66 4.82 8.80 -1.23
CA GLU A 66 4.79 9.31 0.13
C GLU A 66 3.38 9.21 0.73
N HIS A 67 3.32 9.28 2.05
CA HIS A 67 2.05 9.49 2.74
C HIS A 67 1.54 10.90 2.49
N HIS A 68 0.26 11.01 2.16
CA HIS A 68 -0.42 12.26 1.97
C HIS A 68 -1.54 12.41 3.00
N PHE A 69 -1.51 13.50 3.77
CA PHE A 69 -2.37 13.71 4.94
C PHE A 69 -3.49 14.74 4.69
N GLU A 70 -3.42 15.47 3.58
CA GLU A 70 -4.45 16.47 3.23
C GLU A 70 -5.71 15.80 2.67
N ASP A 71 -5.57 14.59 2.10
CA ASP A 71 -6.65 13.80 1.54
C ASP A 71 -6.55 12.32 1.95
N SER A 72 -7.66 11.60 1.90
CA SER A 72 -7.73 10.16 2.22
C SER A 72 -9.09 9.60 1.84
N PHE A 73 -9.13 8.30 1.53
CA PHE A 73 -10.41 7.58 1.42
C PHE A 73 -10.92 7.22 2.82
N ASP A 74 -10.17 6.39 3.55
CA ASP A 74 -10.45 6.05 4.94
C ASP A 74 -9.29 6.46 5.85
N GLY A 75 -9.59 6.89 7.07
CA GLY A 75 -8.59 7.28 8.06
C GLY A 75 -8.09 8.72 7.86
N GLY A 76 -6.78 8.92 8.01
CA GLY A 76 -6.14 10.25 8.09
C GLY A 76 -5.02 10.47 7.09
N SER A 77 -4.68 9.46 6.31
CA SER A 77 -3.66 9.51 5.26
C SER A 77 -3.97 8.53 4.16
N CYS A 78 -3.48 8.81 2.95
CA CYS A 78 -3.41 7.88 1.84
C CYS A 78 -1.99 7.80 1.28
N LEU A 79 -1.79 7.00 0.24
CA LEU A 79 -0.55 6.97 -0.53
C LEU A 79 -0.67 7.90 -1.74
N ARG A 80 0.24 8.86 -1.86
CA ARG A 80 0.37 9.72 -3.05
C ARG A 80 1.51 9.24 -3.91
N ILE A 81 1.24 9.05 -5.21
CA ILE A 81 2.22 8.66 -6.21
C ILE A 81 2.36 9.81 -7.22
N THR A 82 3.55 10.39 -7.33
CA THR A 82 3.88 11.52 -8.21
C THR A 82 4.95 11.12 -9.21
N SER A 83 4.59 10.50 -10.34
CA SER A 83 5.58 10.07 -11.33
C SER A 83 5.56 10.94 -12.59
N VAL A 84 6.75 11.26 -13.10
CA VAL A 84 6.97 11.92 -14.40
C VAL A 84 7.27 10.91 -15.52
N SER A 85 7.39 9.63 -15.19
CA SER A 85 7.66 8.54 -16.14
C SER A 85 6.91 7.27 -15.75
N PRO A 86 6.62 6.35 -16.68
CA PRO A 86 6.11 5.03 -16.34
C PRO A 86 7.07 4.35 -15.37
N ARG A 87 6.57 3.94 -14.20
CA ARG A 87 7.33 3.24 -13.16
C ARG A 87 6.44 2.22 -12.50
N VAL A 88 6.99 1.05 -12.25
CA VAL A 88 6.33 -0.02 -11.49
C VAL A 88 6.90 0.01 -10.08
N TYR A 89 6.01 0.09 -9.09
CA TYR A 89 6.36 0.04 -7.69
C TYR A 89 5.68 -1.17 -7.07
N ARG A 90 6.47 -2.13 -6.58
CA ARG A 90 5.94 -3.21 -5.74
C ARG A 90 5.62 -2.60 -4.38
N LEU A 91 4.35 -2.60 -3.98
CA LEU A 91 3.90 -2.06 -2.69
C LEU A 91 3.87 -3.14 -1.59
N PHE A 92 3.47 -4.35 -1.96
CA PHE A 92 3.33 -5.47 -1.05
C PHE A 92 4.00 -6.70 -1.64
N CYS A 93 4.69 -7.45 -0.79
CA CYS A 93 4.98 -8.86 -0.97
C CYS A 93 3.86 -9.59 -0.21
N VAL A 94 3.10 -10.43 -0.89
CA VAL A 94 1.94 -11.12 -0.31
C VAL A 94 2.04 -12.61 -0.58
N ASP A 95 1.36 -13.39 0.24
CA ASP A 95 1.27 -14.84 0.11
C ASP A 95 -0.17 -15.31 0.40
N PHE A 96 -1.09 -14.91 -0.49
CA PHE A 96 -2.50 -15.25 -0.33
C PHE A 96 -2.82 -16.58 -0.97
N ASN A 97 -3.18 -17.56 -0.16
CA ASN A 97 -3.80 -18.78 -0.66
C ASN A 97 -5.23 -18.51 -1.10
N SER A 98 -5.57 -18.83 -2.35
CA SER A 98 -6.94 -18.77 -2.85
C SER A 98 -7.28 -19.98 -3.71
N THR A 99 -8.41 -20.61 -3.42
CA THR A 99 -9.01 -21.68 -4.23
C THR A 99 -10.15 -21.16 -5.12
N ASN A 100 -10.55 -19.90 -4.95
CA ASN A 100 -11.67 -19.26 -5.63
C ASN A 100 -11.23 -17.95 -6.30
N ASP A 101 -12.16 -17.31 -7.00
CA ASP A 101 -11.98 -15.99 -7.58
C ASP A 101 -11.60 -14.95 -6.51
N ILE A 102 -10.64 -14.10 -6.84
CA ILE A 102 -10.19 -12.99 -6.00
C ILE A 102 -10.87 -11.71 -6.50
N LEU A 103 -11.66 -11.06 -5.63
CA LEU A 103 -12.17 -9.73 -5.89
C LEU A 103 -11.14 -8.68 -5.48
N PHE A 104 -10.73 -7.86 -6.44
CA PHE A 104 -9.84 -6.73 -6.21
C PHE A 104 -10.60 -5.41 -6.34
N SER A 105 -10.40 -4.49 -5.39
CA SER A 105 -11.05 -3.17 -5.38
C SER A 105 -10.02 -2.07 -5.07
N LEU A 106 -10.11 -0.96 -5.80
CA LEU A 106 -9.21 0.18 -5.66
C LEU A 106 -10.00 1.49 -5.58
N ALA A 107 -9.73 2.27 -4.54
CA ALA A 107 -10.14 3.66 -4.46
C ALA A 107 -8.98 4.57 -4.88
N LEU A 108 -9.19 5.42 -5.89
CA LEU A 108 -8.15 6.29 -6.43
C LEU A 108 -8.69 7.69 -6.72
N LYS A 109 -7.82 8.69 -6.56
CA LYS A 109 -8.06 10.07 -6.97
C LYS A 109 -6.93 10.53 -7.87
N ARG A 110 -7.23 10.92 -9.11
CA ARG A 110 -6.25 11.41 -10.09
C ARG A 110 -6.29 12.92 -10.17
N SER A 111 -5.12 13.56 -10.07
CA SER A 111 -4.94 14.98 -10.42
C SER A 111 -4.82 15.16 -11.94
N ASN A 112 -4.23 14.20 -12.65
CA ASN A 112 -4.12 14.17 -14.10
C ASN A 112 -4.83 12.92 -14.66
N ARG A 113 -5.83 13.14 -15.52
CA ARG A 113 -6.64 12.05 -16.11
C ARG A 113 -5.92 11.32 -17.24
N ASP A 114 -4.89 11.92 -17.81
CA ASP A 114 -4.12 11.36 -18.93
C ASP A 114 -3.06 10.35 -18.46
N ILE A 115 -2.92 10.15 -17.14
CA ILE A 115 -2.03 9.15 -16.57
C ILE A 115 -2.84 7.88 -16.30
N ASP A 116 -2.43 6.81 -16.97
CA ASP A 116 -2.91 5.46 -16.69
C ASP A 116 -2.23 4.88 -15.44
N LEU A 117 -3.02 4.16 -14.65
CA LEU A 117 -2.56 3.44 -13.47
C LEU A 117 -2.97 1.98 -13.63
N ASP A 118 -1.97 1.14 -13.82
CA ASP A 118 -2.15 -0.31 -13.85
C ASP A 118 -1.83 -0.92 -12.49
N ILE A 119 -2.61 -1.93 -12.12
CA ILE A 119 -2.33 -2.78 -10.98
C ILE A 119 -1.92 -4.14 -11.49
N VAL A 120 -0.70 -4.52 -11.14
CA VAL A 120 -0.11 -5.79 -11.52
C VAL A 120 -0.15 -6.72 -10.31
N LEU A 121 -0.94 -7.79 -10.43
CA LEU A 121 -0.97 -8.89 -9.46
C LEU A 121 -0.11 -10.02 -10.00
N PHE A 122 0.86 -10.47 -9.20
CA PHE A 122 1.68 -11.63 -9.54
C PHE A 122 1.03 -12.87 -8.93
N VAL A 123 0.62 -13.80 -9.77
CA VAL A 123 0.00 -15.08 -9.37
C VAL A 123 1.00 -16.19 -9.66
N VAL A 124 1.21 -17.08 -8.70
CA VAL A 124 2.06 -18.26 -8.85
C VAL A 124 1.16 -19.48 -8.73
N ASP A 125 1.20 -20.37 -9.72
CA ASP A 125 0.49 -21.64 -9.64
C ASP A 125 1.23 -22.57 -8.67
N ALA A 126 0.50 -23.14 -7.70
CA ALA A 126 1.04 -24.06 -6.69
C ALA A 126 1.74 -25.29 -7.30
N ALA A 127 1.37 -25.70 -8.53
CA ALA A 127 2.01 -26.82 -9.24
C ALA A 127 3.46 -26.51 -9.68
N THR A 128 3.84 -25.24 -9.73
CA THR A 128 5.15 -24.79 -10.22
C THR A 128 6.23 -24.79 -9.12
N GLU A 129 5.84 -24.70 -7.84
CA GLU A 129 6.78 -24.70 -6.71
C GLU A 129 7.27 -26.11 -6.37
N SER A 130 6.47 -27.16 -6.58
CA SER A 130 6.88 -28.55 -6.33
C SER A 130 7.94 -29.12 -7.28
N ALA A 131 8.34 -28.38 -8.32
CA ALA A 131 9.37 -28.78 -9.26
C ALA A 131 10.75 -28.18 -8.96
N ALA A 132 10.86 -27.33 -7.94
CA ALA A 132 12.08 -26.61 -7.57
C ALA A 132 12.72 -27.07 -6.24
N GLU A 133 12.16 -28.10 -5.59
CA GLU A 133 12.77 -28.81 -4.44
C GLU A 133 13.36 -30.16 -4.84
#